data_AF-A0A6J4M0W8-F1
#
_entry.id   AF-A0A6J4M0W8-F1
#
_cell.length_a   1.000
_cell.length_b   1.000
_cell.length_c   1.000
_cell.angle_alpha   90.00
_cell.angle_beta   90.00
_cell.angle_gamma   90.00
#
_symmetry.space_group_name_H-M   'P 1'
#
loop_
_entity.id
_entity.type
_entity.pdbx_description
1 polymer ?
#
loop_
_entity_poly.entity_id
_entity_poly.type
_entity_poly.pdbx_seq_one_letter_code
_entity_poly.pdbx_strand_id
1 'polypeptide(L)'
;MLDPLLLPAREKLEKELAQEPRLQKRNLHQTARIMVEGVTGALTKQLLAGDASGMHELLSGQETPAGNPVVSTLLPGVASYLAPHLGISIDEARNLGRLSIPLVLNTLNGKIARARQRGTDVSGLISQLIEATETMSAQGSRHGQQHRIATLLENLLKV
;
A
#
# COMPACT_ATOMS: atom_id res chain seq x y z
N MET A 1 1.12 -4.14 13.28
CA MET A 1 1.50 -2.76 13.69
C MET A 1 1.23 -1.69 12.63
N LEU A 2 1.06 -2.03 11.35
CA LEU A 2 0.45 -1.12 10.35
C LEU A 2 -1.04 -0.84 10.60
N ASP A 3 -1.67 -1.67 11.42
CA ASP A 3 -3.11 -1.70 11.65
C ASP A 3 -3.73 -0.33 12.02
N PRO A 4 -3.11 0.55 12.82
CA PRO A 4 -3.67 1.87 13.12
C PRO A 4 -3.62 2.85 11.93
N LEU A 5 -2.67 2.67 11.01
CA LEU A 5 -2.53 3.47 9.80
C LEU A 5 -3.47 2.96 8.70
N LEU A 6 -3.70 1.66 8.69
CA LEU A 6 -4.57 0.97 7.74
C LEU A 6 -6.05 0.98 8.13
N LEU A 7 -6.35 1.20 9.43
CA LEU A 7 -7.71 1.23 9.95
C LEU A 7 -8.62 2.22 9.18
N PRO A 8 -8.23 3.48 8.91
CA PRO A 8 -9.08 4.39 8.16
C PRO A 8 -9.28 3.97 6.70
N ALA A 9 -8.27 3.32 6.09
CA ALA A 9 -8.38 2.82 4.72
C ALA A 9 -9.36 1.65 4.67
N ARG A 10 -9.31 0.78 5.67
CA ARG A 10 -10.26 -0.32 5.86
C ARG A 10 -11.67 0.19 6.08
N GLU A 11 -11.89 1.13 7.00
CA GLU A 11 -13.21 1.71 7.27
C GLU A 11 -13.81 2.38 6.03
N LYS A 12 -13.00 3.11 5.27
CA LYS A 12 -13.46 3.74 4.02
C LYS A 12 -13.79 2.68 2.96
N LEU A 13 -12.98 1.62 2.84
CA LEU A 13 -13.29 0.49 1.98
C LEU A 13 -14.57 -0.24 2.41
N GLU A 14 -14.78 -0.48 3.70
CA GLU A 14 -16.01 -1.11 4.19
C GLU A 14 -17.26 -0.32 3.79
N LYS A 15 -17.21 1.02 3.92
CA LYS A 15 -18.30 1.91 3.49
C LYS A 15 -18.55 1.84 1.98
N GLU A 16 -17.49 1.77 1.19
CA GLU A 16 -17.61 1.71 -0.27
C GLU A 16 -18.08 0.34 -0.74
N LEU A 17 -17.60 -0.73 -0.13
CA LEU A 17 -18.05 -2.10 -0.40
C LEU A 17 -19.50 -2.33 0.05
N ALA A 18 -19.98 -1.61 1.07
CA ALA A 18 -21.39 -1.67 1.48
C ALA A 18 -22.33 -1.10 0.40
N GLN A 19 -21.84 -0.15 -0.40
CA GLN A 19 -22.57 0.41 -1.55
C GLN A 19 -22.60 -0.55 -2.75
N GLU A 20 -21.77 -1.59 -2.76
CA GLU A 20 -21.68 -2.58 -3.83
C GLU A 20 -22.62 -3.78 -3.58
N PRO A 21 -23.77 -3.87 -4.28
CA PRO A 21 -24.79 -4.88 -4.00
C PRO A 21 -24.28 -6.32 -4.16
N ARG A 22 -23.27 -6.51 -5.02
CA ARG A 22 -22.64 -7.81 -5.31
C ARG A 22 -21.79 -8.33 -4.15
N LEU A 23 -21.35 -7.45 -3.25
CA LEU A 23 -20.45 -7.77 -2.15
C LEU A 23 -21.15 -7.81 -0.79
N GLN A 24 -22.42 -7.37 -0.71
CA GLN A 24 -23.21 -7.35 0.53
C GLN A 24 -23.40 -8.73 1.20
N LYS A 25 -23.30 -9.82 0.43
CA LYS A 25 -23.35 -11.19 0.99
C LYS A 25 -22.02 -11.67 1.59
N ARG A 26 -20.94 -10.90 1.41
CA ARG A 26 -19.61 -11.22 1.93
C ARG A 26 -19.39 -10.52 3.27
N ASN A 27 -18.46 -11.05 4.05
CA ASN A 27 -17.97 -10.35 5.23
C ASN A 27 -17.20 -9.10 4.78
N LEU A 28 -17.87 -7.94 4.79
CA LEU A 28 -17.31 -6.67 4.30
C LEU A 28 -16.05 -6.27 5.06
N HIS A 29 -16.04 -6.49 6.38
CA HIS A 29 -14.91 -6.20 7.24
C HIS A 29 -13.66 -7.02 6.85
N GLN A 30 -13.84 -8.33 6.69
CA GLN A 30 -12.76 -9.22 6.24
C GLN A 30 -12.32 -8.90 4.81
N THR A 31 -13.26 -8.57 3.92
CA THR A 31 -12.97 -8.21 2.52
C THR A 31 -12.12 -6.95 2.45
N ALA A 32 -12.52 -5.89 3.17
CA ALA A 32 -11.77 -4.64 3.24
C ALA A 32 -10.36 -4.86 3.82
N ARG A 33 -10.24 -5.66 4.88
CA ARG A 33 -8.93 -6.03 5.45
C ARG A 33 -8.03 -6.70 4.42
N ILE A 34 -8.52 -7.73 3.73
CA ILE A 34 -7.77 -8.45 2.68
C ILE A 34 -7.39 -7.51 1.53
N MET A 35 -8.27 -6.57 1.16
CA MET A 35 -7.99 -5.55 0.14
C MET A 35 -6.84 -4.64 0.55
N VAL A 36 -6.85 -4.13 1.78
CA VAL A 36 -5.76 -3.30 2.29
C VAL A 36 -4.44 -4.10 2.36
N GLU A 37 -4.48 -5.32 2.90
CA GLU A 37 -3.32 -6.22 2.98
C GLU A 37 -2.73 -6.48 1.59
N GLY A 38 -3.58 -6.69 0.57
CA GLY A 38 -3.17 -6.87 -0.82
C GLY A 38 -2.45 -5.67 -1.41
N VAL A 39 -2.98 -4.45 -1.19
CA VAL A 39 -2.33 -3.21 -1.65
C VAL A 39 -1.00 -3.00 -0.94
N THR A 40 -0.95 -3.13 0.39
CA THR A 40 0.30 -2.97 1.14
C THR A 40 1.34 -4.03 0.79
N GLY A 41 0.91 -5.27 0.58
CA GLY A 41 1.79 -6.36 0.17
C GLY A 41 2.34 -6.15 -1.24
N ALA A 42 1.55 -5.60 -2.16
CA ALA A 42 2.01 -5.23 -3.49
C ALA A 42 3.04 -4.09 -3.44
N LEU A 43 2.81 -3.07 -2.62
CA LEU A 43 3.77 -1.98 -2.38
C LEU A 43 5.10 -2.49 -1.82
N THR A 44 5.06 -3.33 -0.78
CA THR A 44 6.26 -3.94 -0.22
C THR A 44 7.00 -4.78 -1.24
N LYS A 45 6.29 -5.54 -2.08
CA LYS A 45 6.91 -6.35 -3.14
C LYS A 45 7.57 -5.48 -4.22
N GLN A 46 6.92 -4.40 -4.66
CA GLN A 46 7.54 -3.46 -5.61
C GLN A 46 8.82 -2.86 -5.04
N LEU A 47 8.77 -2.37 -3.79
CA LEU A 47 9.92 -1.81 -3.10
C LEU A 47 11.08 -2.81 -3.01
N LEU A 48 10.81 -4.06 -2.62
CA LEU A 48 11.82 -5.14 -2.56
C LEU A 48 12.35 -5.55 -3.94
N ALA A 49 11.59 -5.32 -5.00
CA ALA A 49 12.00 -5.54 -6.38
C ALA A 49 12.79 -4.36 -6.98
N GLY A 50 13.02 -3.29 -6.21
CA GLY A 50 13.69 -2.08 -6.67
C GLY A 50 12.78 -1.09 -7.41
N ASP A 51 11.47 -1.34 -7.45
CA ASP A 51 10.48 -0.42 -7.99
C ASP A 51 9.89 0.41 -6.84
N ALA A 52 10.44 1.59 -6.62
CA ALA A 52 9.98 2.50 -5.58
C ALA A 52 8.76 3.35 -6.00
N SER A 53 8.22 3.19 -7.22
CA SER A 53 7.17 4.08 -7.76
C SER A 53 5.91 4.12 -6.88
N GLY A 54 5.50 2.95 -6.38
CA GLY A 54 4.39 2.80 -5.44
C GLY A 54 4.58 3.57 -4.14
N MET A 55 5.78 3.46 -3.58
CA MET A 55 6.15 4.16 -2.36
C MET A 55 6.30 5.66 -2.60
N HIS A 56 6.89 6.07 -3.72
CA HIS A 56 7.03 7.48 -4.07
C HIS A 56 5.67 8.17 -4.21
N GLU A 57 4.70 7.53 -4.87
CA GLU A 57 3.33 8.04 -4.92
C GLU A 57 2.71 8.15 -3.53
N LEU A 58 2.77 7.07 -2.72
CA LEU A 58 2.24 7.02 -1.36
C LEU A 58 2.81 8.12 -0.45
N LEU A 59 4.05 8.50 -0.72
CA LEU A 59 4.83 9.45 0.06
C LEU A 59 4.80 10.85 -0.52
N SER A 60 4.22 11.04 -1.70
CA SER A 60 3.98 12.37 -2.27
C SER A 60 3.07 13.19 -1.35
N GLY A 61 2.16 12.53 -0.63
CA GLY A 61 1.09 13.18 0.14
C GLY A 61 0.02 13.77 -0.77
N GLN A 62 0.08 13.51 -2.08
CA GLN A 62 -0.88 13.97 -3.07
C GLN A 62 -1.98 12.92 -3.26
N GLU A 63 -3.10 13.35 -3.82
CA GLU A 63 -4.14 12.40 -4.20
C GLU A 63 -3.70 11.61 -5.43
N THR A 64 -3.74 10.29 -5.33
CA THR A 64 -3.58 9.32 -6.40
C THR A 64 -4.91 9.11 -7.13
N PRO A 65 -5.08 9.64 -8.35
CA PRO A 65 -6.26 9.37 -9.15
C PRO A 65 -6.28 7.93 -9.66
N ALA A 66 -7.46 7.42 -10.01
CA ALA A 66 -7.61 6.06 -10.55
C ALA A 66 -6.82 5.80 -11.85
N GLY A 67 -6.52 6.85 -12.61
CA GLY A 67 -5.69 6.79 -13.82
C GLY A 67 -4.18 6.91 -13.58
N ASN A 68 -3.72 7.04 -12.33
CA ASN A 68 -2.30 7.16 -12.04
C ASN A 68 -1.57 5.86 -12.48
N PRO A 69 -0.42 5.95 -13.19
CA PRO A 69 0.36 4.79 -13.63
C PRO A 69 0.64 3.77 -12.52
N VAL A 70 0.82 4.24 -11.28
CA VAL A 70 1.06 3.40 -10.10
C VAL A 70 -0.06 2.37 -9.88
N VAL A 71 -1.29 2.72 -10.25
CA VAL A 71 -2.46 1.84 -10.10
C VAL A 71 -2.27 0.64 -11.02
N SER A 72 -1.85 0.89 -12.26
CA SER A 72 -1.58 -0.15 -13.25
C SER A 72 -0.40 -1.03 -12.86
N THR A 73 0.64 -0.46 -12.20
CA THR A 73 1.80 -1.24 -11.76
C THR A 73 1.48 -2.13 -10.55
N LEU A 74 0.64 -1.64 -9.62
CA LEU A 74 0.23 -2.39 -8.43
C LEU A 74 -0.84 -3.45 -8.73
N LEU A 75 -1.71 -3.20 -9.70
CA LEU A 75 -2.89 -4.01 -9.99
C LEU A 75 -2.61 -5.52 -10.16
N PRO A 76 -1.57 -5.97 -10.89
CA PRO A 76 -1.29 -7.40 -11.03
C PRO A 76 -0.97 -8.06 -9.68
N GLY A 77 -0.16 -7.43 -8.84
CA GLY A 77 0.22 -7.93 -7.53
C GLY A 77 -0.97 -7.97 -6.58
N VAL A 78 -1.79 -6.92 -6.58
CA VAL A 78 -3.02 -6.84 -5.78
C VAL A 78 -4.01 -7.91 -6.22
N ALA A 79 -4.34 -8.01 -7.51
CA ALA A 79 -5.29 -8.99 -8.00
C ALA A 79 -4.85 -10.43 -7.71
N SER A 80 -3.55 -10.73 -7.85
CA SER A 80 -2.98 -12.05 -7.53
C SER A 80 -3.08 -12.39 -6.05
N TYR A 81 -3.12 -11.38 -5.18
CA TYR A 81 -3.38 -11.57 -3.75
C TYR A 81 -4.88 -11.75 -3.48
N LEU A 82 -5.73 -10.87 -4.01
CA LEU A 82 -7.17 -10.87 -3.70
C LEU A 82 -7.90 -12.10 -4.20
N ALA A 83 -7.60 -12.58 -5.41
CA ALA A 83 -8.31 -13.71 -6.03
C ALA A 83 -8.36 -14.96 -5.13
N PRO A 84 -7.22 -15.52 -4.67
CA PRO A 84 -7.23 -16.69 -3.80
C PRO A 84 -7.76 -16.40 -2.39
N HIS A 85 -7.52 -15.20 -1.83
CA HIS A 85 -7.93 -14.88 -0.45
C HIS A 85 -9.43 -14.59 -0.32
N LEU A 86 -10.08 -14.15 -1.40
CA LEU A 86 -11.51 -13.88 -1.43
C LEU A 86 -12.33 -14.99 -2.13
N GLY A 87 -11.66 -15.98 -2.73
CA GLY A 87 -12.32 -17.02 -3.51
C GLY A 87 -13.09 -16.43 -4.69
N ILE A 88 -12.45 -15.53 -5.44
CA ILE A 88 -13.03 -14.85 -6.61
C ILE A 88 -12.16 -15.05 -7.85
N SER A 89 -12.74 -14.77 -9.02
CA SER A 89 -11.99 -14.77 -10.27
C SER A 89 -10.92 -13.67 -10.29
N ILE A 90 -9.87 -13.86 -11.11
CA ILE A 90 -8.82 -12.84 -11.27
C ILE A 90 -9.37 -11.53 -11.84
N ASP A 91 -10.43 -11.58 -12.66
CA ASP A 91 -11.05 -10.38 -13.24
C ASP A 91 -11.90 -9.62 -12.20
N GLU A 92 -12.62 -10.32 -11.33
CA GLU A 92 -13.26 -9.70 -10.17
C GLU A 92 -12.21 -9.09 -9.22
N ALA A 93 -11.11 -9.80 -8.97
CA ALA A 93 -10.00 -9.31 -8.16
C ALA A 93 -9.36 -8.04 -8.74
N ARG A 94 -9.22 -7.97 -10.07
CA ARG A 94 -8.75 -6.75 -10.77
C ARG A 94 -9.74 -5.59 -10.60
N ASN A 95 -11.03 -5.83 -10.69
CA ASN A 95 -12.03 -4.78 -10.48
C ASN A 95 -11.98 -4.25 -9.04
N LEU A 96 -11.87 -5.13 -8.05
CA LEU A 96 -11.65 -4.74 -6.66
C LEU A 96 -10.30 -4.02 -6.45
N GLY A 97 -9.25 -4.45 -7.15
CA GLY A 97 -7.94 -3.80 -7.14
C GLY A 97 -7.99 -2.36 -7.64
N ARG A 98 -8.68 -2.10 -8.76
CA ARG A 98 -8.86 -0.75 -9.32
C ARG A 98 -9.59 0.20 -8.37
N LEU A 99 -10.50 -0.32 -7.54
CA LEU A 99 -11.18 0.45 -6.51
C LEU A 99 -10.28 0.67 -5.27
N SER A 100 -9.64 -0.40 -4.79
CA SER A 100 -8.89 -0.36 -3.53
C SER A 100 -7.57 0.38 -3.62
N ILE A 101 -6.83 0.26 -4.72
CA ILE A 101 -5.50 0.87 -4.81
C ILE A 101 -5.56 2.39 -4.60
N PRO A 102 -6.34 3.18 -5.36
CA PRO A 102 -6.40 4.63 -5.16
C PRO A 102 -6.91 4.97 -3.76
N LEU A 103 -7.90 4.26 -3.24
CA LEU A 103 -8.49 4.53 -1.93
C LEU A 103 -7.48 4.33 -0.79
N VAL A 104 -6.73 3.22 -0.82
CA VAL A 104 -5.70 2.92 0.16
C VAL A 104 -4.55 3.92 0.04
N LEU A 105 -4.06 4.19 -1.17
CA LEU A 105 -3.00 5.17 -1.41
C LEU A 105 -3.41 6.55 -0.92
N ASN A 106 -4.61 7.02 -1.25
CA ASN A 106 -5.11 8.34 -0.85
C ASN A 106 -5.30 8.48 0.66
N THR A 107 -5.72 7.40 1.31
CA THR A 107 -5.87 7.41 2.77
C THR A 107 -4.52 7.55 3.46
N LEU A 108 -3.51 6.83 2.96
CA LEU A 108 -2.17 6.88 3.49
C LEU A 108 -1.45 8.19 3.11
N ASN A 109 -1.61 8.67 1.88
CA ASN A 109 -1.18 10.01 1.44
C ASN A 109 -1.72 11.11 2.36
N GLY A 110 -3.01 11.06 2.71
CA GLY A 110 -3.61 12.00 3.64
C GLY A 110 -3.02 11.94 5.05
N LYS A 111 -2.63 10.75 5.54
CA LYS A 111 -1.91 10.62 6.82
C LYS A 111 -0.50 11.20 6.74
N ILE A 112 0.22 10.92 5.67
CA ILE A 112 1.57 11.43 5.43
C ILE A 112 1.58 12.95 5.29
N ALA A 113 0.61 13.52 4.57
CA ALA A 113 0.43 14.96 4.48
C ALA A 113 0.19 15.60 5.86
N ARG A 114 -0.67 14.99 6.70
CA ARG A 114 -0.91 15.46 8.07
C ARG A 114 0.31 15.33 8.97
N ALA A 115 1.10 14.26 8.84
CA ALA A 115 2.34 14.08 9.59
C ALA A 115 3.37 15.15 9.22
N ARG A 116 3.54 15.44 7.92
CA ARG A 116 4.39 16.55 7.44
C ARG A 116 3.95 17.90 8.01
N GLN A 117 2.64 18.18 8.02
CA GLN A 117 2.09 19.41 8.61
C GLN A 117 2.38 19.54 10.12
N ARG A 118 2.57 18.43 10.82
CA ARG A 118 2.92 18.39 12.25
C ARG A 118 4.43 18.49 12.51
N GLY A 119 5.24 18.68 11.47
CA GLY A 119 6.70 18.80 11.58
C GLY A 119 7.43 17.46 11.63
N THR A 120 6.76 16.34 11.32
CA THR A 120 7.45 15.07 11.12
C THR A 120 8.25 15.13 9.82
N ASP A 121 9.56 14.91 9.89
CA ASP A 121 10.42 14.79 8.70
C ASP A 121 10.23 13.43 8.03
N VAL A 122 9.06 13.27 7.39
CA VAL A 122 8.77 12.12 6.57
C VAL A 122 9.77 12.06 5.41
N SER A 123 10.20 13.21 4.87
CA SER A 123 11.14 13.28 3.74
C SER A 123 12.50 12.66 4.06
N GLY A 124 13.06 12.92 5.24
CA GLY A 124 14.32 12.33 5.68
C GLY A 124 14.25 10.83 5.90
N LEU A 125 13.13 10.33 6.44
CA LEU A 125 12.90 8.88 6.57
C LEU A 125 12.73 8.19 5.21
N ILE A 126 12.16 8.91 4.23
CA ILE A 126 11.97 8.44 2.85
C ILE A 126 13.31 8.34 2.12
N SER A 127 14.14 9.38 2.16
CA SER A 127 15.46 9.36 1.53
C SER A 127 16.31 8.22 2.09
N GLN A 128 16.26 7.99 3.40
CA GLN A 128 16.94 6.85 4.03
C GLN A 128 16.40 5.49 3.57
N LEU A 129 15.09 5.36 3.34
CA LEU A 129 14.48 4.13 2.83
C LEU A 129 14.87 3.86 1.38
N ILE A 130 14.84 4.90 0.53
CA ILE A 130 15.15 4.83 -0.90
C ILE A 130 16.64 4.54 -1.09
N GLU A 131 17.52 5.28 -0.41
CA GLU A 131 18.97 5.03 -0.44
C GLU A 131 19.30 3.61 0.03
N ALA A 132 18.59 3.11 1.05
CA ALA A 132 18.75 1.73 1.51
C ALA A 132 18.32 0.69 0.47
N THR A 133 17.30 0.98 -0.36
CA THR A 133 16.89 0.10 -1.47
C THR A 133 17.77 0.23 -2.71
N GLU A 134 18.26 1.43 -3.06
CA GLU A 134 19.18 1.63 -4.19
C GLU A 134 20.54 0.98 -3.93
N THR A 135 21.00 0.98 -2.68
CA THR A 135 22.18 0.22 -2.27
C THR A 135 21.98 -1.31 -2.34
N MET A 136 20.75 -1.82 -2.30
CA MET A 136 20.47 -3.25 -2.54
C MET A 136 20.62 -3.67 -4.01
N SER A 137 20.35 -2.76 -4.95
CA SER A 137 20.56 -3.02 -6.38
C SER A 137 22.03 -2.97 -6.78
N ALA A 138 22.87 -2.26 -6.01
CA ALA A 138 24.29 -2.05 -6.32
C ALA A 138 25.26 -3.03 -5.62
N GLN A 139 24.87 -3.67 -4.50
CA GLN A 139 25.74 -4.60 -3.76
C GLN A 139 25.02 -5.91 -3.41
N GLY A 140 25.55 -7.04 -3.91
CA GLY A 140 25.02 -8.41 -3.78
C GLY A 140 24.97 -9.02 -2.37
N SER A 141 24.82 -8.24 -1.30
CA SER A 141 24.72 -8.70 0.09
C SER A 141 23.29 -8.56 0.63
N ARG A 142 22.39 -9.41 0.12
CA ARG A 142 20.94 -9.41 0.38
C ARG A 142 20.52 -9.57 1.86
N HIS A 143 21.34 -10.12 2.76
CA HIS A 143 20.89 -10.51 4.10
C HIS A 143 20.95 -9.38 5.15
N GLY A 144 21.91 -8.45 5.07
CA GLY A 144 22.06 -7.37 6.06
C GLY A 144 21.18 -6.15 5.78
N GLN A 145 20.89 -5.87 4.50
CA GLN A 145 20.16 -4.67 4.08
C GLN A 145 18.63 -4.85 4.17
N GLN A 146 18.12 -6.07 3.99
CA GLN A 146 16.69 -6.39 4.21
C GLN A 146 16.26 -6.10 5.65
N HIS A 147 17.13 -6.37 6.63
CA HIS A 147 16.84 -6.07 8.02
C HIS A 147 16.78 -4.55 8.28
N ARG A 148 17.65 -3.75 7.64
CA ARG A 148 17.62 -2.29 7.78
C ARG A 148 16.37 -1.66 7.19
N ILE A 149 15.92 -2.14 6.02
CA ILE A 149 14.67 -1.65 5.41
C ILE A 149 13.46 -2.03 6.26
N ALA A 150 13.42 -3.26 6.79
CA ALA A 150 12.38 -3.65 7.73
C ALA A 150 12.34 -2.73 8.96
N THR A 151 13.51 -2.41 9.55
CA THR A 151 13.61 -1.50 10.71
C THR A 151 13.24 -0.05 10.37
N LEU A 152 13.61 0.45 9.19
CA LEU A 152 13.26 1.81 8.77
C LEU A 152 11.77 1.94 8.45
N LEU A 153 11.18 0.91 7.83
CA LEU A 153 9.73 0.79 7.71
C LEU A 153 9.12 0.80 9.11
N GLU A 154 9.57 -0.03 10.05
CA GLU A 154 9.05 -0.03 11.41
C GLU A 154 9.12 1.34 12.12
N ASN A 155 10.17 2.13 11.88
CA ASN A 155 10.31 3.46 12.48
C ASN A 155 9.41 4.52 11.83
N LEU A 156 9.21 4.47 10.52
CA LEU A 156 8.22 5.29 9.81
C LEU A 156 6.79 5.05 10.30
N LEU A 157 6.52 3.86 10.83
CA LEU A 157 5.20 3.39 11.22
C LEU A 157 4.88 3.61 12.71
N LYS A 158 5.86 4.09 13.49
CA LYS A 158 5.71 4.46 14.91
C LYS A 158 5.42 5.96 15.12
N VAL A 159 5.46 6.78 14.06
CA VAL A 159 5.13 8.22 14.07
C VAL A 159 3.69 8.45 13.64
#